data_AF-A0A183HCF5-F1
#
_entry.id   AF-A0A183HCF5-F1
#
_cell.length_a   1.000
_cell.length_b   1.000
_cell.length_c   1.000
_cell.angle_alpha   90.00
_cell.angle_beta   90.00
_cell.angle_gamma   90.00
#
_symmetry.space_group_name_H-M   'P 1'
#
loop_
_entity.id
_entity.type
_entity.pdbx_description
1 polymer ?
#
loop_
_entity_poly.entity_id
_entity_poly.type
_entity_poly.pdbx_seq_one_letter_code
_entity_poly.pdbx_strand_id
1 'polypeptide(L)'
;MLFITYFLELSVAKRAFAKSLKEFKFVTIGSTQTDDERKIGFAAECVSKFGDFISQIEDHREKIIEDSETHFIEPLRKFRIERIGKVLHDDKKRYEKESNKFYASLEKHLHLSTARKNDFKEADAQLDMQQRNFCSCSLDYVTAIQAVQERMKFEFVETLCSFVYSLFTFYHVGYVTHEDFKPFLSEVQSKVQKAKQSFEETKECYLQLKDKMLLNHLKNAVFQTGKSDNINENLTPRTVSSIKQGYIFAHEKSKIPKTIGRDVLSNRWTMYYCVYQKETRIFTMIPVNNTARTVSGLSDYNALLCTRC
;
A
#
# COMPACT_ATOMS: atom_id res chain seq x y z
N MET A 1 9.26 -2.78 -26.64
CA MET A 1 9.81 -1.74 -25.74
C MET A 1 8.73 -1.16 -24.84
N LEU A 2 7.69 -0.49 -25.37
CA LEU A 2 6.60 0.09 -24.56
C LEU A 2 5.97 -0.89 -23.56
N PHE A 3 5.66 -2.12 -23.99
CA PHE A 3 5.06 -3.14 -23.11
C PHE A 3 5.90 -3.41 -21.84
N ILE A 4 7.22 -3.52 -21.98
CA ILE A 4 8.12 -3.81 -20.86
C ILE A 4 8.20 -2.62 -19.91
N THR A 5 8.25 -1.42 -20.47
CA THR A 5 8.18 -0.17 -19.71
C THR A 5 6.90 -0.11 -18.88
N TYR A 6 5.73 -0.41 -19.46
CA TYR A 6 4.47 -0.47 -18.71
C TYR A 6 4.46 -1.56 -17.63
N PHE A 7 5.08 -2.71 -17.90
CA PHE A 7 5.21 -3.77 -16.90
C PHE A 7 6.05 -3.34 -15.70
N LEU A 8 7.15 -2.62 -15.96
CA LEU A 8 8.01 -2.04 -14.94
C LEU A 8 7.26 -0.99 -14.12
N GLU A 9 6.59 -0.03 -14.76
CA GLU A 9 5.82 1.01 -14.07
C GLU A 9 4.74 0.41 -13.16
N LEU A 10 4.02 -0.60 -13.66
CA LEU A 10 3.03 -1.32 -12.87
C LEU A 10 3.66 -2.04 -11.67
N SER A 11 4.84 -2.64 -11.85
CA SER A 11 5.56 -3.31 -10.76
C SER A 11 5.97 -2.33 -9.67
N VAL A 12 6.54 -1.19 -10.06
CA VAL A 12 6.92 -0.11 -9.15
C VAL A 12 5.70 0.37 -8.34
N ALA A 13 4.57 0.63 -9.00
CA ALA A 13 3.35 1.09 -8.35
C ALA A 13 2.83 0.07 -7.32
N LYS A 14 2.80 -1.22 -7.69
CA LYS A 14 2.34 -2.28 -6.79
C LYS A 14 3.29 -2.52 -5.61
N ARG A 15 4.60 -2.45 -5.83
CA ARG A 15 5.60 -2.53 -4.75
C ARG A 15 5.45 -1.37 -3.77
N ALA A 16 5.23 -0.15 -4.27
CA ALA A 16 4.98 1.02 -3.42
C ALA A 16 3.70 0.85 -2.58
N PHE A 17 2.62 0.33 -3.18
CA PHE A 17 1.40 -0.01 -2.46
C PHE A 17 1.64 -1.09 -1.40
N ALA A 18 2.33 -2.18 -1.75
CA ALA A 18 2.69 -3.25 -0.83
C ALA A 18 3.51 -2.72 0.37
N LYS A 19 4.46 -1.83 0.12
CA LYS A 19 5.23 -1.15 1.18
C LYS A 19 4.32 -0.35 2.10
N SER A 20 3.41 0.43 1.53
CA SER A 20 2.45 1.24 2.29
C SER A 20 1.56 0.40 3.20
N LEU A 21 1.15 -0.80 2.76
CA LEU A 21 0.40 -1.75 3.57
C LEU A 21 1.23 -2.29 4.75
N LYS A 22 2.49 -2.66 4.50
CA LYS A 22 3.39 -3.21 5.55
C LYS A 22 3.77 -2.19 6.61
N GLU A 23 3.87 -0.92 6.23
CA GLU A 23 4.19 0.18 7.13
C GLU A 23 2.96 0.78 7.82
N PHE A 24 1.75 0.34 7.43
CA PHE A 24 0.51 0.87 7.96
C PHE A 24 0.36 0.57 9.46
N LYS A 25 0.00 1.60 10.23
CA LYS A 25 -0.28 1.49 11.66
C LYS A 25 -1.66 2.06 11.96
N PHE A 26 -2.50 1.26 12.59
CA PHE A 26 -3.77 1.74 13.11
C PHE A 26 -3.51 2.70 14.27
N VAL A 27 -4.15 3.88 14.21
CA VAL A 27 -4.18 4.83 15.32
C VAL A 27 -5.38 4.46 16.20
N THR A 28 -5.13 4.09 17.45
CA THR A 28 -6.17 3.74 18.42
C THR A 28 -6.61 4.98 19.21
N ILE A 29 -7.86 4.98 19.67
CA ILE A 29 -8.41 6.04 20.53
C ILE A 29 -8.35 5.57 21.98
N GLY A 30 -7.52 6.21 22.82
CA GLY A 30 -7.32 5.86 24.23
C GLY A 30 -5.86 5.53 24.57
N SER A 31 -5.47 5.61 25.85
CA SER A 31 -4.07 5.46 26.32
C SER A 31 -3.79 4.16 27.08
N THR A 32 -4.75 3.23 27.14
CA THR A 32 -4.65 1.99 27.92
C THR A 32 -4.89 0.78 27.02
N GLN A 33 -3.94 -0.16 27.04
CA GLN A 33 -4.02 -1.46 26.38
C GLN A 33 -5.24 -2.25 26.84
N THR A 34 -6.34 -2.17 26.09
CA THR A 34 -7.50 -3.05 26.29
C THR A 34 -7.40 -4.27 25.37
N ASP A 35 -8.26 -5.28 25.61
CA ASP A 35 -8.32 -6.49 24.77
C ASP A 35 -8.65 -6.20 23.29
N ASP A 36 -9.14 -4.98 23.01
CA ASP A 36 -9.36 -4.45 21.66
C ASP A 36 -8.04 -4.19 20.91
N GLU A 37 -6.94 -3.90 21.60
CA GLU A 37 -5.63 -3.73 20.97
C GLU A 37 -5.07 -5.04 20.41
N ARG A 38 -5.42 -6.20 21.00
CA ARG A 38 -5.11 -7.51 20.39
C ARG A 38 -5.89 -7.75 19.10
N LYS A 39 -7.16 -7.33 19.06
CA LYS A 39 -8.02 -7.45 17.87
C LYS A 39 -7.58 -6.49 16.75
N ILE A 40 -7.16 -5.28 17.11
CA ILE A 40 -6.53 -4.32 16.17
C ILE A 40 -5.17 -4.85 15.71
N GLY A 41 -4.42 -5.53 16.58
CA GLY A 41 -3.18 -6.23 16.22
C GLY A 41 -3.38 -7.25 15.10
N PHE A 42 -4.46 -8.03 15.14
CA PHE A 42 -4.80 -8.95 14.04
C PHE A 42 -5.10 -8.19 12.74
N ALA A 43 -5.85 -7.09 12.77
CA ALA A 43 -6.10 -6.29 11.58
C ALA A 43 -4.82 -5.71 10.98
N ALA A 44 -3.90 -5.23 11.82
CA ALA A 44 -2.57 -4.76 11.40
C ALA A 44 -1.76 -5.86 10.73
N GLU A 45 -1.72 -7.05 11.35
CA GLU A 45 -1.07 -8.24 10.78
C GLU A 45 -1.65 -8.60 9.41
N CYS A 46 -2.97 -8.50 9.24
CA CYS A 46 -3.62 -8.79 7.96
C CYS A 46 -3.18 -7.85 6.85
N VAL A 47 -3.17 -6.55 7.14
CA VAL A 47 -2.75 -5.52 6.18
C VAL A 47 -1.30 -5.77 5.77
N SER A 48 -0.41 -6.09 6.73
CA SER A 48 0.98 -6.44 6.43
C SER A 48 1.08 -7.68 5.53
N LYS A 49 0.35 -8.76 5.86
CA LYS A 49 0.34 -10.00 5.05
C LYS A 49 -0.18 -9.79 3.63
N PHE A 50 -1.13 -8.88 3.41
CA PHE A 50 -1.52 -8.50 2.04
C PHE A 50 -0.39 -7.81 1.29
N GLY A 51 0.39 -6.95 1.95
CA GLY A 51 1.58 -6.36 1.38
C GLY A 51 2.65 -7.40 1.03
N ASP A 52 2.86 -8.40 1.88
CA ASP A 52 3.79 -9.50 1.60
C ASP A 52 3.34 -10.33 0.39
N PHE A 53 2.06 -10.69 0.32
CA PHE A 53 1.48 -11.39 -0.85
C PHE A 53 1.71 -10.63 -2.15
N ILE A 54 1.41 -9.32 -2.17
CA ILE A 54 1.64 -8.48 -3.36
C ILE A 54 3.13 -8.42 -3.70
N SER A 55 4.01 -8.32 -2.70
CA SER A 55 5.46 -8.30 -2.91
C SER A 55 5.95 -9.58 -3.60
N GLN A 56 5.48 -10.75 -3.17
CA GLN A 56 5.85 -12.04 -3.75
C GLN A 56 5.44 -12.14 -5.24
N ILE A 57 4.23 -11.71 -5.60
CA ILE A 57 3.79 -11.69 -7.00
C ILE A 57 4.70 -10.78 -7.84
N GLU A 58 5.09 -9.63 -7.30
CA GLU A 58 5.93 -8.67 -8.01
C GLU A 58 7.40 -9.11 -8.10
N ASP A 59 7.91 -9.93 -7.18
CA ASP A 59 9.23 -10.57 -7.30
C ASP A 59 9.31 -11.49 -8.53
N HIS A 60 8.21 -12.13 -8.91
CA HIS A 60 8.14 -12.91 -10.14
C HIS A 60 8.00 -12.05 -11.40
N ARG A 61 7.31 -10.90 -11.31
CA ARG A 61 7.23 -9.96 -12.43
C ARG A 61 8.58 -9.33 -12.73
N GLU A 62 9.33 -8.97 -11.69
CA GLU A 62 10.67 -8.38 -11.81
C GLU A 62 11.61 -9.30 -12.58
N LYS A 63 11.61 -10.61 -12.29
CA LYS A 63 12.41 -11.59 -13.06
C LYS A 63 12.12 -11.55 -14.55
N ILE A 64 10.85 -11.52 -14.97
CA ILE A 64 10.51 -11.40 -16.39
C ILE A 64 11.04 -10.09 -16.97
N ILE A 65 10.91 -8.99 -16.23
CA ILE A 65 11.38 -7.68 -16.68
C ILE A 65 12.91 -7.70 -16.85
N GLU A 66 13.65 -8.22 -15.88
CA GLU A 66 15.11 -8.35 -15.93
C GLU A 66 15.57 -9.23 -17.10
N ASP A 67 14.93 -10.38 -17.29
CA ASP A 67 15.28 -11.32 -18.35
C ASP A 67 14.91 -10.80 -19.75
N SER A 68 14.00 -9.83 -19.82
CA SER A 68 13.37 -9.48 -21.09
C SER A 68 14.26 -8.77 -22.09
N GLU A 69 15.19 -7.93 -21.62
CA GLU A 69 16.09 -7.21 -22.51
C GLU A 69 17.00 -8.21 -23.23
N THR A 70 17.57 -9.16 -22.49
CA THR A 70 18.50 -10.17 -23.00
C THR A 70 17.81 -11.23 -23.85
N HIS A 71 16.65 -11.73 -23.44
CA HIS A 71 16.02 -12.90 -24.07
C HIS A 71 14.99 -12.55 -25.14
N PHE A 72 14.43 -11.34 -25.14
CA PHE A 72 13.36 -10.97 -26.07
C PHE A 72 13.72 -9.72 -26.88
N ILE A 73 14.11 -8.63 -26.23
CA ILE A 73 14.29 -7.35 -26.93
C ILE A 73 15.56 -7.34 -27.79
N GLU A 74 16.70 -7.72 -27.22
CA GLU A 74 17.97 -7.72 -27.93
C GLU A 74 18.00 -8.70 -29.11
N PRO A 75 17.50 -9.96 -29.00
CA PRO A 75 17.41 -10.86 -30.15
C PRO A 75 16.56 -10.28 -31.29
N LEU A 76 15.39 -9.71 -30.98
CA LEU A 76 14.53 -9.07 -31.99
C LEU A 76 15.21 -7.84 -32.63
N ARG A 77 15.93 -7.05 -31.82
CA ARG A 77 16.67 -5.88 -32.27
C ARG A 77 17.81 -6.28 -33.21
N LYS A 78 18.63 -7.27 -32.82
CA LYS A 78 19.71 -7.82 -33.64
C LYS A 78 19.18 -8.42 -34.93
N PHE A 79 18.11 -9.20 -34.86
CA PHE A 79 17.47 -9.75 -36.05
C PHE A 79 17.05 -8.65 -37.04
N ARG A 80 16.40 -7.59 -36.54
CA ARG A 80 15.99 -6.44 -37.37
C ARG A 80 17.19 -5.72 -38.00
N ILE A 81 18.24 -5.46 -37.23
CA ILE A 81 19.36 -4.62 -37.69
C ILE A 81 20.37 -5.44 -38.49
N GLU A 82 20.88 -6.53 -37.91
CA GLU A 82 22.00 -7.31 -38.46
C GLU A 82 21.59 -8.31 -39.54
N ARG A 83 20.33 -8.73 -39.58
CA ARG A 83 19.83 -9.64 -40.63
C ARG A 83 19.05 -8.87 -41.68
N ILE A 84 17.93 -8.28 -41.29
CA ILE A 84 17.06 -7.55 -42.24
C ILE A 84 17.76 -6.28 -42.75
N GLY A 85 18.27 -5.45 -41.84
CA GLY A 85 18.94 -4.19 -42.20
C GLY A 85 20.16 -4.40 -43.10
N LYS A 86 21.02 -5.39 -42.80
CA LYS A 86 22.17 -5.74 -43.63
C LYS A 86 21.77 -6.08 -45.08
N VAL A 87 20.74 -6.90 -45.28
CA VAL A 87 20.30 -7.27 -46.63
C VAL A 87 19.69 -6.07 -47.36
N LEU A 88 18.82 -5.31 -46.68
CA LEU A 88 18.12 -4.17 -47.29
C LEU A 88 19.04 -2.99 -47.63
N HIS A 89 20.15 -2.83 -46.92
CA HIS A 89 21.05 -1.70 -47.09
C HIS A 89 22.39 -2.11 -47.69
N ASP A 90 23.17 -2.96 -47.01
CA ASP A 90 24.55 -3.23 -47.40
C ASP A 90 24.63 -4.16 -48.62
N ASP A 91 23.91 -5.28 -48.60
CA ASP A 91 23.95 -6.25 -49.68
C ASP A 91 23.27 -5.72 -50.94
N LYS A 92 22.14 -5.01 -50.77
CA LYS A 92 21.48 -4.27 -51.85
C LYS A 92 22.41 -3.23 -52.49
N LYS A 93 23.08 -2.40 -51.67
CA LYS A 93 24.00 -1.37 -52.18
C LYS A 93 25.19 -1.99 -52.92
N ARG A 94 25.70 -3.14 -52.45
CA ARG A 94 26.76 -3.88 -53.13
C ARG A 94 26.29 -4.40 -54.49
N TYR A 95 25.10 -5.00 -54.54
CA TYR A 95 24.47 -5.42 -55.79
C TYR A 95 24.28 -4.26 -56.77
N GLU A 96 23.71 -3.14 -56.32
CA GLU A 96 23.50 -1.95 -57.15
C GLU A 96 24.83 -1.39 -57.69
N LYS A 97 25.89 -1.41 -56.87
CA LYS A 97 27.23 -0.97 -57.29
C LYS A 97 27.80 -1.83 -58.42
N GLU A 98 27.78 -3.15 -58.28
CA GLU A 98 28.30 -4.04 -59.33
C GLU A 98 27.40 -4.03 -60.58
N SER A 99 26.09 -3.89 -60.40
CA SER A 99 25.12 -3.67 -61.49
C SER A 99 25.46 -2.42 -62.31
N ASN A 100 25.67 -1.28 -61.64
CA ASN A 100 26.05 -0.04 -62.31
C ASN A 100 27.39 -0.12 -63.04
N LYS A 101 28.40 -0.80 -62.46
CA LYS A 101 29.69 -1.02 -63.12
C LYS A 101 29.55 -1.87 -64.39
N PHE A 102 28.76 -2.94 -64.32
CA PHE A 102 28.53 -3.81 -65.46
C PHE A 102 27.82 -3.06 -66.59
N TYR A 103 26.72 -2.35 -66.30
CA TYR A 103 26.01 -1.58 -67.33
C TYR A 103 26.87 -0.47 -67.93
N ALA A 104 27.67 0.25 -67.12
CA ALA A 104 28.60 1.25 -67.64
C ALA A 104 29.71 0.63 -68.50
N SER A 105 30.20 -0.56 -68.14
CA SER A 105 31.18 -1.30 -68.95
C SER A 105 30.58 -1.80 -70.26
N LEU A 106 29.34 -2.30 -70.23
CA LEU A 106 28.60 -2.75 -71.40
C LEU A 106 28.35 -1.60 -72.37
N GLU A 107 27.91 -0.45 -71.86
CA GLU A 107 27.70 0.75 -72.68
C GLU A 107 29.01 1.17 -73.36
N LYS A 108 30.13 1.26 -72.62
CA LYS A 108 31.44 1.58 -73.21
C LYS A 108 31.86 0.58 -74.29
N HIS A 109 31.61 -0.71 -74.05
CA HIS A 109 31.93 -1.77 -75.00
C HIS A 109 31.11 -1.65 -76.30
N LEU A 110 29.81 -1.36 -76.19
CA LEU A 110 28.92 -1.15 -77.34
C LEU A 110 29.32 0.07 -78.20
N HIS A 111 30.02 1.05 -77.63
CA HIS A 111 30.52 2.24 -78.35
C HIS A 111 31.86 2.01 -79.06
N LEU A 112 32.45 0.80 -78.99
CA LEU A 112 33.66 0.48 -79.73
C LEU A 112 33.39 0.47 -81.23
N SER A 113 34.34 1.01 -82.01
CA SER A 113 34.25 1.10 -83.46
C SER A 113 35.48 0.47 -84.11
N THR A 114 35.28 -0.29 -85.17
CA THR A 114 36.35 -0.84 -86.01
C THR A 114 37.13 0.24 -86.77
N ALA A 115 36.60 1.46 -86.85
CA ALA A 115 37.28 2.61 -87.45
C ALA A 115 38.40 3.19 -86.56
N ARG A 116 38.46 2.84 -85.28
CA ARG A 116 39.50 3.28 -84.32
C ARG A 116 40.43 2.11 -83.99
N LYS A 117 41.70 2.40 -83.68
CA LYS A 117 42.62 1.41 -83.10
C LYS A 117 42.20 1.13 -81.65
N ASN A 118 41.30 0.17 -81.47
CA ASN A 118 40.90 -0.36 -80.16
C ASN A 118 41.52 -1.74 -79.94
N ASP A 119 41.84 -2.06 -78.69
CA ASP A 119 42.14 -3.44 -78.29
C ASP A 119 40.84 -4.16 -77.91
N PHE A 120 40.24 -4.81 -78.90
CA PHE A 120 38.99 -5.54 -78.71
C PHE A 120 39.13 -6.70 -77.72
N LYS A 121 40.30 -7.38 -77.69
CA LYS A 121 40.52 -8.51 -76.78
C LYS A 121 40.55 -8.06 -75.31
N GLU A 122 41.19 -6.94 -75.03
CA GLU A 122 41.19 -6.38 -73.68
C GLU A 122 39.78 -5.93 -73.28
N ALA A 123 39.06 -5.27 -74.18
CA ALA A 123 37.70 -4.80 -73.91
C ALA A 123 36.71 -5.95 -73.67
N ASP A 124 36.82 -7.05 -74.42
CA ASP A 124 36.06 -8.29 -74.20
C ASP A 124 36.37 -8.87 -72.82
N ALA A 125 37.66 -9.01 -72.48
CA ALA A 125 38.09 -9.57 -71.20
C ALA A 125 37.61 -8.73 -69.99
N GLN A 126 37.61 -7.40 -70.12
CA GLN A 126 37.08 -6.50 -69.09
C GLN A 126 35.56 -6.64 -68.94
N LEU A 127 34.81 -6.69 -70.05
CA LEU A 127 33.36 -6.88 -70.01
C LEU A 127 32.98 -8.21 -69.37
N ASP A 128 33.65 -9.30 -69.77
CA ASP A 128 33.46 -10.63 -69.20
C ASP A 128 33.71 -10.65 -67.68
N MET A 129 34.75 -9.96 -67.22
CA MET A 129 35.05 -9.84 -65.79
C MET A 129 33.93 -9.10 -65.04
N GLN A 130 33.46 -7.96 -65.57
CA GLN A 130 32.36 -7.21 -64.94
C GLN A 130 31.04 -8.00 -64.96
N GLN A 131 30.77 -8.75 -66.04
CA GLN A 131 29.60 -9.61 -66.13
C GLN A 131 29.64 -10.71 -65.06
N ARG A 132 30.78 -11.37 -64.87
CA ARG A 132 30.96 -12.38 -63.82
C ARG A 132 30.73 -11.79 -62.42
N ASN A 133 31.30 -10.62 -62.14
CA ASN A 133 31.12 -9.93 -60.86
C ASN A 133 29.65 -9.56 -60.61
N PHE A 134 28.97 -9.02 -61.62
CA PHE A 134 27.55 -8.70 -61.55
C PHE A 134 26.71 -9.95 -61.28
N CYS A 135 26.87 -11.01 -62.09
CA CYS A 135 26.11 -12.25 -61.92
C CYS A 135 26.34 -12.87 -60.54
N SER A 136 27.60 -12.96 -60.09
CA SER A 136 27.93 -13.49 -58.76
C SER A 136 27.27 -12.67 -57.66
N CYS A 137 27.42 -11.34 -57.68
CA CYS A 137 26.84 -10.47 -56.66
C CYS A 137 25.30 -10.48 -56.69
N SER A 138 24.69 -10.67 -57.86
CA SER A 138 23.24 -10.81 -58.01
C SER A 138 22.73 -12.07 -57.31
N LEU A 139 23.41 -13.20 -57.53
CA LEU A 139 23.05 -14.47 -56.90
C LEU A 139 23.28 -14.41 -55.38
N ASP A 140 24.36 -13.78 -54.92
CA ASP A 140 24.61 -13.56 -53.49
C ASP A 140 23.48 -12.75 -52.85
N TYR A 141 23.02 -11.68 -53.52
CA TYR A 141 21.94 -10.84 -53.01
C TYR A 141 20.59 -11.58 -52.97
N VAL A 142 20.22 -12.31 -54.03
CA VAL A 142 19.00 -13.14 -54.05
C VAL A 142 19.05 -14.22 -52.96
N THR A 143 20.21 -14.86 -52.77
CA THR A 143 20.41 -15.86 -51.72
C THR A 143 20.28 -15.25 -50.33
N ALA A 144 20.82 -14.05 -50.12
CA ALA A 144 20.69 -13.32 -48.85
C ALA A 144 19.23 -12.95 -48.54
N ILE A 145 18.47 -12.50 -49.55
CA ILE A 145 17.02 -12.25 -49.41
C ILE A 145 16.29 -13.53 -48.99
N GLN A 146 16.52 -14.63 -49.70
CA GLN A 146 15.89 -15.91 -49.40
C GLN A 146 16.23 -16.38 -47.98
N ALA A 147 17.50 -16.27 -47.58
CA ALA A 147 17.96 -16.67 -46.26
C ALA A 147 17.27 -15.86 -45.14
N VAL A 148 17.12 -14.54 -45.30
CA VAL A 148 16.39 -13.72 -44.32
C VAL A 148 14.92 -14.08 -44.28
N GLN A 149 14.26 -14.30 -45.43
CA GLN A 149 12.86 -14.69 -45.49
C GLN A 149 12.61 -16.04 -44.80
N GLU A 150 13.49 -17.04 -44.99
CA GLU A 150 13.36 -18.32 -44.29
C GLU A 150 13.62 -18.16 -42.77
N ARG A 151 14.61 -17.37 -42.37
CA ARG A 151 14.88 -17.09 -40.96
C ARG A 151 13.75 -16.36 -40.24
N MET A 152 13.04 -15.47 -40.93
CA MET A 152 11.87 -14.78 -40.38
C MET A 152 10.78 -15.76 -39.91
N LYS A 153 10.67 -16.93 -40.55
CA LYS A 153 9.65 -17.92 -40.20
C LYS A 153 9.92 -18.61 -38.86
N PHE A 154 11.18 -18.67 -38.42
CA PHE A 154 11.53 -19.35 -37.17
C PHE A 154 12.18 -18.43 -36.13
N GLU A 155 13.26 -17.68 -36.41
CA GLU A 155 13.99 -16.92 -35.38
C GLU A 155 13.10 -15.88 -34.66
N PHE A 156 12.29 -15.16 -35.46
CA PHE A 156 11.36 -14.16 -34.93
C PHE A 156 10.22 -14.82 -34.13
N VAL A 157 9.67 -15.92 -34.67
CA VAL A 157 8.55 -16.64 -34.06
C VAL A 157 8.98 -17.32 -32.77
N GLU A 158 10.15 -17.95 -32.73
CA GLU A 158 10.73 -18.59 -31.55
C GLU A 158 10.91 -17.60 -30.40
N THR A 159 11.43 -16.40 -30.69
CA THR A 159 11.60 -15.35 -29.68
C THR A 159 10.27 -14.91 -29.09
N LEU A 160 9.24 -14.74 -29.93
CA LEU A 160 7.89 -14.39 -29.46
C LEU A 160 7.22 -15.52 -28.70
N CYS A 161 7.38 -16.77 -29.15
CA CYS A 161 6.88 -17.94 -28.44
C CYS A 161 7.50 -18.03 -27.03
N SER A 162 8.81 -17.86 -26.92
CA SER A 162 9.52 -17.84 -25.63
C SER A 162 8.97 -16.75 -24.69
N PHE A 163 8.69 -15.55 -25.23
CA PHE A 163 8.05 -14.49 -24.47
C PHE A 163 6.64 -14.84 -24.01
N VAL A 164 5.82 -15.48 -24.85
CA VAL A 164 4.47 -15.91 -24.44
C VAL A 164 4.55 -16.99 -23.34
N TYR A 165 5.50 -17.92 -23.45
CA TYR A 165 5.72 -18.92 -22.39
C TYR A 165 6.14 -18.28 -21.07
N SER A 166 7.00 -17.26 -21.07
CA SER A 166 7.37 -16.56 -19.84
C SER A 166 6.17 -15.89 -19.17
N LEU A 167 5.23 -15.33 -19.95
CA LEU A 167 3.96 -14.82 -19.43
C LEU A 167 3.10 -15.92 -18.80
N PHE A 168 2.97 -17.08 -19.47
CA PHE A 168 2.22 -18.21 -18.91
C PHE A 168 2.84 -18.74 -17.62
N THR A 169 4.16 -18.84 -17.54
CA THR A 169 4.86 -19.20 -16.30
C THR A 169 4.54 -18.22 -15.19
N PHE A 170 4.52 -16.91 -15.46
CA PHE A 170 4.15 -15.91 -14.46
C PHE A 170 2.71 -16.01 -13.98
N TYR A 171 1.75 -16.20 -14.89
CA TYR A 171 0.36 -16.40 -14.49
C TYR A 171 0.17 -17.68 -13.68
N HIS A 172 0.86 -18.76 -14.06
CA HIS A 172 0.84 -20.02 -13.32
C HIS A 172 1.41 -19.86 -11.92
N VAL A 173 2.57 -19.20 -11.79
CA VAL A 173 3.15 -18.88 -10.48
C VAL A 173 2.18 -18.04 -9.64
N GLY A 174 1.56 -17.01 -10.23
CA GLY A 174 0.57 -16.20 -9.52
C GLY A 174 -0.64 -17.00 -9.04
N TYR A 175 -1.09 -18.00 -9.81
CA TYR A 175 -2.13 -18.93 -9.38
C TYR A 175 -1.69 -19.81 -8.20
N VAL A 176 -0.49 -20.39 -8.26
CA VAL A 176 0.06 -21.21 -7.18
C VAL A 176 0.21 -20.39 -5.90
N THR A 177 0.80 -19.19 -5.98
CA THR A 177 0.94 -18.26 -4.85
C THR A 177 -0.42 -17.89 -4.26
N HIS A 178 -1.46 -17.70 -5.10
CA HIS A 178 -2.81 -17.47 -4.62
C HIS A 178 -3.39 -18.67 -3.87
N GLU A 179 -3.25 -19.89 -4.40
CA GLU A 179 -3.75 -21.09 -3.71
C GLU A 179 -3.07 -21.29 -2.35
N ASP A 180 -1.77 -21.00 -2.24
CA ASP A 180 -1.05 -21.01 -0.96
C ASP A 180 -1.56 -19.94 0.02
N PHE A 181 -2.04 -18.80 -0.49
CA PHE A 181 -2.55 -17.68 0.32
C PHE A 181 -4.02 -17.82 0.73
N LYS A 182 -4.79 -18.66 0.03
CA LYS A 182 -6.23 -18.85 0.21
C LYS A 182 -6.68 -19.28 1.62
N PRO A 183 -5.94 -20.13 2.37
CA PRO A 183 -6.30 -20.44 3.75
C PRO A 183 -6.30 -19.20 4.65
N PHE A 184 -5.30 -18.33 4.47
CA PHE A 184 -5.22 -17.07 5.20
C PHE A 184 -6.39 -16.14 4.86
N LEU A 185 -6.77 -16.00 3.58
CA LEU A 185 -7.95 -15.24 3.19
C LEU A 185 -9.24 -15.73 3.86
N SER A 186 -9.38 -17.05 3.98
CA SER A 186 -10.53 -17.69 4.62
C SER A 186 -10.58 -17.37 6.13
N GLU A 187 -9.42 -17.40 6.79
CA GLU A 187 -9.29 -17.02 8.19
C GLU A 187 -9.65 -15.54 8.42
N VAL A 188 -9.13 -14.64 7.57
CA VAL A 188 -9.44 -13.21 7.60
C VAL A 188 -10.95 -12.99 7.46
N GLN A 189 -11.58 -13.64 6.47
CA GLN A 189 -13.03 -13.52 6.25
C GLN A 189 -13.82 -13.94 7.48
N SER A 190 -13.47 -15.08 8.10
CA SER A 190 -14.12 -15.57 9.32
C SER A 190 -13.98 -14.58 10.48
N LYS A 191 -12.77 -14.07 10.72
CA LYS A 191 -12.50 -13.11 11.80
C LYS A 191 -13.20 -11.77 11.58
N VAL A 192 -13.25 -11.28 10.34
CA VAL A 192 -13.99 -10.06 9.99
C VAL A 192 -15.49 -10.23 10.26
N GLN A 193 -16.08 -11.37 9.90
CA GLN A 193 -17.50 -11.62 10.17
C GLN A 193 -17.80 -11.67 11.67
N LYS A 194 -16.96 -12.35 12.45
CA LYS A 194 -17.08 -12.38 13.92
C LYS A 194 -16.97 -10.98 14.53
N ALA A 195 -16.04 -10.16 14.05
CA ALA A 195 -15.88 -8.78 14.51
C ALA A 195 -17.12 -7.93 14.22
N LYS A 196 -17.71 -8.06 13.02
CA LYS A 196 -18.97 -7.38 12.66
C LYS A 196 -20.13 -7.80 13.56
N GLN A 197 -20.30 -9.10 13.78
CA GLN A 197 -21.35 -9.62 14.64
C GLN A 197 -21.20 -9.12 16.08
N SER A 198 -20.00 -9.22 16.64
CA SER A 198 -19.70 -8.73 18.00
C SER A 198 -19.96 -7.23 18.15
N PHE A 199 -19.69 -6.44 17.12
CA PHE A 199 -20.01 -5.01 17.11
C PHE A 199 -21.51 -4.74 17.16
N GLU A 200 -22.32 -5.39 16.32
CA GLU A 200 -23.77 -5.16 16.32
C GLU A 200 -24.43 -5.61 17.63
N GLU A 201 -24.01 -6.75 18.19
CA GLU A 201 -24.52 -7.24 19.48
C GLU A 201 -24.22 -6.26 20.63
N THR A 202 -23.00 -5.74 20.67
CA THR A 202 -22.59 -4.83 21.76
C THR A 202 -23.15 -3.42 21.60
N LYS A 203 -23.29 -2.93 20.37
CA LYS A 203 -23.86 -1.62 20.06
C LYS A 203 -25.26 -1.43 20.61
N GLU A 204 -26.14 -2.42 20.48
CA GLU A 204 -27.50 -2.34 21.03
C GLU A 204 -27.47 -2.25 22.56
N CYS A 205 -26.65 -3.09 23.21
CA CYS A 205 -26.47 -3.05 24.66
C CYS A 205 -25.95 -1.68 25.14
N TYR A 206 -24.96 -1.09 24.44
CA TYR A 206 -24.44 0.23 24.77
C TYR A 206 -25.48 1.34 24.62
N LEU A 207 -26.32 1.30 23.58
CA LEU A 207 -27.40 2.27 23.38
C LEU A 207 -28.44 2.16 24.51
N GLN A 208 -28.87 0.94 24.84
CA GLN A 208 -29.81 0.71 25.95
C GLN A 208 -29.21 1.14 27.30
N LEU A 209 -27.93 0.87 27.54
CA LEU A 209 -27.24 1.28 28.77
C LEU A 209 -27.17 2.80 28.87
N LYS A 210 -26.83 3.50 27.78
CA LYS A 210 -26.80 4.96 27.71
C LYS A 210 -28.16 5.56 28.10
N ASP A 211 -29.25 5.04 27.54
CA ASP A 211 -30.59 5.54 27.82
C ASP A 211 -31.03 5.25 29.27
N LYS A 212 -30.72 4.05 29.79
CA LYS A 212 -30.95 3.70 31.20
C LYS A 212 -30.16 4.60 32.17
N MET A 213 -28.89 4.89 31.87
CA MET A 213 -28.07 5.79 32.67
C MET A 213 -28.62 7.21 32.66
N LEU A 214 -29.02 7.73 31.50
CA LEU A 214 -29.64 9.04 31.39
C LEU A 214 -30.91 9.15 32.25
N LEU A 215 -31.81 8.17 32.16
CA LEU A 215 -33.04 8.15 32.95
C LEU A 215 -32.74 8.11 34.45
N ASN A 216 -31.78 7.29 34.89
CA ASN A 216 -31.34 7.24 36.28
C ASN A 216 -30.74 8.56 36.76
N HIS A 217 -29.97 9.26 35.92
CA HIS A 217 -29.44 10.58 36.26
C HIS A 217 -30.55 11.61 36.41
N LEU A 218 -31.55 11.61 35.52
CA LEU A 218 -32.70 12.51 35.59
C LEU A 218 -33.57 12.24 36.83
N LYS A 219 -33.85 10.97 37.15
CA LYS A 219 -34.63 10.59 38.34
C LYS A 219 -33.93 10.99 39.66
N ASN A 220 -32.60 10.98 39.68
CA ASN A 220 -31.81 11.30 40.86
C ASN A 220 -31.28 12.75 40.88
N ALA A 221 -31.61 13.56 39.88
CA ALA A 221 -31.17 14.94 39.79
C ALA A 221 -31.73 15.76 40.96
N VAL A 222 -30.85 16.52 41.63
CA VAL A 222 -31.17 17.32 42.83
C VAL A 222 -32.07 18.52 42.49
N PHE A 223 -32.10 18.95 41.23
CA PHE A 223 -32.94 20.04 40.75
C PHE A 223 -34.05 19.48 39.86
N GLN A 224 -35.23 19.25 40.44
CA GLN A 224 -36.44 18.97 39.67
C GLN A 224 -36.91 20.26 38.98
N THR A 225 -36.53 20.44 37.71
CA THR A 225 -37.08 21.52 36.90
C THR A 225 -38.38 21.05 36.27
N GLY A 226 -39.51 21.37 36.90
CA GLY A 226 -40.83 21.29 36.29
C GLY A 226 -41.87 20.60 37.16
N LYS A 227 -42.86 21.38 37.61
CA LYS A 227 -44.16 20.85 38.03
C LYS A 227 -44.74 20.03 36.87
N SER A 228 -44.94 18.73 37.06
CA SER A 228 -45.97 18.01 36.33
C SER A 228 -46.89 17.34 37.34
N ASP A 229 -48.08 17.93 37.46
CA ASP A 229 -49.21 17.34 38.17
C ASP A 229 -49.71 16.17 37.32
N ASN A 230 -49.15 14.97 37.50
CA ASN A 230 -49.82 13.72 37.15
C ASN A 230 -49.37 12.59 38.07
N ILE A 231 -50.35 12.14 38.84
CA ILE A 231 -50.28 11.20 39.95
C ILE A 231 -50.28 9.76 39.40
N ASN A 232 -49.20 9.01 39.67
CA ASN A 232 -49.11 7.55 39.89
C ASN A 232 -47.77 6.96 39.39
N GLU A 233 -46.64 7.39 39.96
CA GLU A 233 -45.51 6.47 40.11
C GLU A 233 -45.25 6.27 41.60
N ASN A 234 -45.24 5.01 42.03
CA ASN A 234 -44.82 4.60 43.36
C ASN A 234 -43.40 5.15 43.60
N LEU A 235 -43.28 6.28 44.32
CA LEU A 235 -42.02 6.74 44.88
C LEU A 235 -41.56 5.67 45.87
N THR A 236 -40.70 4.77 45.42
CA THR A 236 -39.94 3.91 46.34
C THR A 236 -39.19 4.84 47.30
N PRO A 237 -39.32 4.64 48.63
CA PRO A 237 -38.60 5.46 49.60
C PRO A 237 -37.12 5.40 49.25
N ARG A 238 -36.44 6.55 49.14
CA ARG A 238 -34.97 6.59 49.03
C ARG A 238 -34.42 5.68 50.10
N THR A 239 -33.89 4.51 49.72
CA THR A 239 -33.13 3.66 50.62
C THR A 239 -32.04 4.55 51.17
N VAL A 240 -32.06 4.79 52.49
CA VAL A 240 -31.09 5.67 53.13
C VAL A 240 -29.74 4.96 53.03
N SER A 241 -29.02 5.24 51.94
CA SER A 241 -27.70 4.66 51.70
C SER A 241 -26.82 4.93 52.91
N SER A 242 -26.23 3.88 53.48
CA SER A 242 -25.28 4.01 54.57
C SER A 242 -24.02 4.74 54.13
N ILE A 243 -23.79 4.86 52.82
CA ILE A 243 -22.68 5.60 52.22
C ILE A 243 -23.22 6.84 51.49
N LYS A 244 -22.71 8.02 51.84
CA LYS A 244 -22.91 9.26 51.09
C LYS A 244 -21.61 9.64 50.40
N GLN A 245 -21.66 9.93 49.11
CA GLN A 245 -20.48 10.31 48.34
C GLN A 245 -20.79 11.44 47.37
N GLY A 246 -19.79 12.26 47.07
CA GLY A 246 -19.92 13.36 46.12
C GLY A 246 -18.77 14.35 46.21
N TYR A 247 -18.78 15.33 45.31
CA TYR A 247 -17.79 16.40 45.29
C TYR A 247 -18.18 17.50 46.27
N ILE A 248 -17.24 17.91 47.12
CA ILE A 248 -17.39 19.02 48.05
C ILE A 248 -16.25 20.00 47.82
N PHE A 249 -16.58 21.28 47.72
CA PHE A 249 -15.60 22.36 47.81
C PHE A 249 -15.36 22.70 49.28
N ALA A 250 -14.13 22.46 49.75
CA ALA A 250 -13.73 22.82 51.10
C ALA A 250 -12.88 24.10 51.06
N HIS A 251 -13.16 25.01 51.99
CA HIS A 251 -12.37 26.22 52.21
C HIS A 251 -11.29 25.92 53.24
N GLU A 252 -10.02 26.01 52.84
CA GLU A 252 -8.90 25.88 53.76
C GLU A 252 -8.65 27.23 54.45
N LYS A 253 -8.87 27.30 55.76
CA LYS A 253 -8.48 28.48 56.55
C LYS A 253 -6.95 28.54 56.61
N SER A 254 -6.39 29.68 56.22
CA SER A 254 -4.94 29.94 56.31
C SER A 254 -4.42 29.70 57.73
N LYS A 255 -3.31 28.97 57.85
CA LYS A 255 -2.59 28.74 59.13
C LYS A 255 -1.64 29.90 59.49
N ILE A 256 -1.76 31.06 58.85
CA ILE A 256 -0.93 32.22 59.13
C ILE A 256 -1.46 32.94 60.39
N PRO A 257 -0.61 33.28 61.38
CA PRO A 257 -1.01 34.03 62.57
C PRO A 257 -1.70 35.36 62.20
N LYS A 258 -2.77 35.72 62.92
CA LYS A 258 -3.62 36.91 62.68
C LYS A 258 -2.91 38.27 62.83
N THR A 259 -1.59 38.30 62.97
CA THR A 259 -0.77 39.49 63.26
C THR A 259 -0.07 40.10 62.05
N ILE A 260 -0.18 39.51 60.86
CA ILE A 260 0.39 40.06 59.62
C ILE A 260 -0.75 40.47 58.68
N GLY A 261 -0.58 41.63 58.04
CA GLY A 261 -1.60 42.44 57.35
C GLY A 261 -2.62 41.70 56.49
N ARG A 262 -3.80 42.30 56.40
CA ARG A 262 -5.07 41.74 55.94
C ARG A 262 -5.16 41.39 54.44
N ASP A 263 -4.05 41.38 53.70
CA ASP A 263 -4.08 41.26 52.25
C ASP A 263 -3.27 40.05 51.78
N VAL A 264 -3.89 39.25 50.89
CA VAL A 264 -3.44 37.95 50.36
C VAL A 264 -3.74 36.73 51.26
N LEU A 265 -4.98 36.63 51.77
CA LEU A 265 -5.53 35.31 52.11
C LEU A 265 -5.72 34.56 50.79
N SER A 266 -4.93 33.49 50.57
CA SER A 266 -5.16 32.56 49.46
C SER A 266 -6.55 31.96 49.62
N ASN A 267 -7.55 32.55 48.96
CA ASN A 267 -8.97 32.22 49.08
C ASN A 267 -9.27 30.99 48.22
N ARG A 268 -8.54 29.91 48.47
CA ARG A 268 -8.52 28.74 47.60
C ARG A 268 -9.55 27.72 48.06
N TRP A 269 -10.66 27.67 47.32
CA TRP A 269 -11.58 26.56 47.38
C TRP A 269 -10.96 25.36 46.68
N THR A 270 -10.76 24.27 47.41
CA THR A 270 -10.23 23.02 46.84
C THR A 270 -11.37 22.02 46.71
N MET A 271 -11.48 21.37 45.56
CA MET A 271 -12.48 20.33 45.32
C MET A 271 -11.97 18.98 45.81
N TYR A 272 -12.78 18.30 46.62
CA TYR A 272 -12.51 16.95 47.08
C TYR A 272 -13.64 16.02 46.65
N TYR A 273 -13.31 14.79 46.29
CA TYR A 273 -14.27 13.70 46.29
C TYR A 273 -14.33 13.12 47.70
N CYS A 274 -15.50 13.24 48.33
CA CYS A 274 -15.69 12.86 49.73
C CYS A 274 -16.60 11.65 49.82
N VAL A 275 -16.26 10.71 50.70
CA VAL A 275 -17.09 9.54 51.01
C VAL A 275 -17.29 9.46 52.52
N TYR A 276 -18.55 9.43 52.96
CA TYR A 276 -18.93 9.23 54.35
C TYR A 276 -19.67 7.91 54.51
N GLN A 277 -19.18 7.04 55.40
CA GLN A 277 -19.85 5.79 55.75
C GLN A 277 -20.46 5.88 57.15
N LYS A 278 -21.78 5.74 57.24
CA LYS A 278 -22.58 5.94 58.46
C LYS A 278 -22.32 4.88 59.54
N GLU A 279 -22.06 3.63 59.13
CA GLU A 279 -21.83 2.50 60.05
C GLU A 279 -20.50 2.66 60.81
N THR A 280 -19.43 3.00 60.08
CA THR A 280 -18.08 3.16 60.62
C THR A 280 -17.79 4.58 61.09
N ARG A 281 -18.62 5.56 60.70
CA ARG A 281 -18.44 7.01 60.92
C ARG A 281 -17.11 7.55 60.36
N ILE A 282 -16.60 6.90 59.32
CA ILE A 282 -15.38 7.31 58.63
C ILE A 282 -15.74 8.31 57.53
N PHE A 283 -14.98 9.41 57.46
CA PHE A 283 -15.06 10.40 56.40
C PHE A 283 -13.72 10.48 55.67
N THR A 284 -13.71 10.00 54.43
CA THR A 284 -12.52 10.02 53.58
C THR A 284 -12.64 11.15 52.57
N MET A 285 -11.61 11.99 52.47
CA MET A 285 -11.52 13.08 51.50
C MET A 285 -10.36 12.81 50.53
N ILE A 286 -10.66 12.81 49.24
CA ILE A 286 -9.68 12.61 48.18
C ILE A 286 -9.55 13.91 47.37
N PRO A 287 -8.40 14.60 47.38
CA PRO A 287 -8.22 15.84 46.64
C PRO A 287 -8.32 15.59 45.12
N VAL A 288 -9.13 16.40 44.43
CA VAL A 288 -9.24 16.34 42.97
C VAL A 288 -8.20 17.29 42.38
N ASN A 289 -7.02 16.77 42.08
CA ASN A 289 -5.98 17.56 41.41
C ASN A 289 -6.33 17.74 39.93
N ASN A 290 -6.55 18.99 39.49
CA ASN A 290 -6.73 19.35 38.08
C ASN A 290 -5.48 19.16 37.19
N THR A 291 -4.38 18.67 37.76
CA THR A 291 -3.16 18.37 37.02
C THR A 291 -2.82 16.91 37.21
N ALA A 292 -2.77 16.16 36.11
CA ALA A 292 -2.28 14.80 36.05
C ALA A 292 -0.81 14.73 36.52
N ARG A 293 -0.62 14.66 37.84
CA ARG A 293 0.60 14.21 38.51
C ARG A 293 0.18 13.42 39.73
N THR A 294 0.46 12.12 39.65
CA THR A 294 0.39 11.11 40.70
C THR A 294 0.93 11.67 42.02
N VAL A 295 0.09 11.78 43.05
CA VAL A 295 0.57 11.93 44.44
C VAL A 295 -0.34 11.14 45.38
N SER A 296 0.29 10.18 46.05
CA SER A 296 -0.16 9.42 47.20
C SER A 296 -0.53 10.35 48.37
N GLY A 297 -1.81 10.39 48.74
CA GLY A 297 -2.27 11.17 49.88
C GLY A 297 -3.73 10.87 50.24
N LEU A 298 -4.00 9.66 50.73
CA LEU A 298 -5.26 9.35 51.41
C LEU A 298 -5.24 10.04 52.78
N SER A 299 -6.18 10.94 53.01
CA SER A 299 -6.40 11.57 54.31
C SER A 299 -7.69 11.01 54.89
N ASP A 300 -7.58 10.05 55.81
CA ASP A 300 -8.72 9.51 56.54
C ASP A 300 -8.98 10.37 57.78
N TYR A 301 -10.17 10.96 57.86
CA TYR A 301 -10.61 11.74 59.01
C TYR A 301 -11.71 10.97 59.76
N ASN A 302 -11.48 10.70 61.05
CA ASN A 302 -12.53 10.19 61.94
C ASN A 302 -13.45 11.35 62.33
N ALA A 303 -14.71 11.30 61.93
CA ALA A 303 -15.68 12.34 62.24
C ALA A 303 -16.11 12.26 63.72
N LEU A 304 -15.35 12.91 64.61
CA LEU A 304 -15.77 13.18 65.99
C LEU A 304 -16.53 14.52 66.03
N LEU A 305 -17.85 14.41 66.26
CA LEU A 305 -18.82 15.47 66.52
C LEU A 305 -19.00 16.55 65.43
N CYS A 306 -20.09 16.43 64.67
CA CYS A 306 -20.73 17.58 64.03
C CYS A 306 -21.65 18.26 65.06
N THR A 307 -21.18 19.34 65.69
CA THR A 307 -22.04 20.24 66.46
C THR A 307 -22.82 21.13 65.48
N ARG A 308 -24.15 20.99 65.49
CA ARG A 308 -25.08 21.91 64.83
C ARG A 308 -24.78 23.33 65.30
N CYS A 309 -24.67 24.27 64.36
CA CYS A 309 -25.01 25.68 64.64
C CYS A 309 -26.53 25.82 64.63
#